data_AF-A0A9E0IP03-F1
#
_entry.id   AF-A0A9E0IP03-F1
#
_cell.length_a   1.000
_cell.length_b   1.000
_cell.length_c   1.000
_cell.angle_alpha   90.00
_cell.angle_beta   90.00
_cell.angle_gamma   90.00
#
_symmetry.space_group_name_H-M   'P 1'
#
loop_
_entity.id
_entity.type
_entity.pdbx_description
1 polymer ?
#
loop_
_entity_poly.entity_id
_entity_poly.type
_entity_poly.pdbx_seq_one_letter_code
_entity_poly.pdbx_strand_id
1 'polypeptide(L)' 'MIRRYSGDKKSIEARTNDNGRTWSVKLFEGGRLTEYTGGTVAEIDALAAKHQMKLVG' A
#
# COMPACT_ATOMS: atom_id res chain seq x y z
N MET A 1 12.14 4.20 0.68
CA MET A 1 11.00 5.15 0.77
C MET A 1 9.76 4.46 1.35
N ILE A 2 8.83 5.22 1.96
CA ILE A 2 7.53 4.73 2.42
C ILE A 2 6.45 5.43 1.61
N ARG A 3 5.50 4.67 1.05
CA ARG A 3 4.30 5.17 0.40
C ARG A 3 3.11 4.84 1.27
N ARG A 4 2.25 5.82 1.53
CA ARG A 4 1.01 5.62 2.28
C ARG A 4 -0.18 5.95 1.41
N TYR A 5 -1.22 5.14 1.50
CA TYR A 5 -2.49 5.40 0.86
C TYR A 5 -3.58 5.38 1.92
N SER A 6 -4.58 6.24 1.77
CA SER A 6 -5.71 6.31 2.68
C SER A 6 -7.02 6.43 1.91
N GLY A 7 -8.06 5.78 2.43
CA GLY A 7 -9.44 5.84 1.97
C GLY A 7 -10.39 5.62 3.15
N ASP A 8 -11.69 5.55 2.88
CA ASP A 8 -12.68 5.34 3.95
C ASP A 8 -12.47 4.00 4.65
N LYS A 9 -12.07 4.04 5.93
CA LYS A 9 -11.76 2.86 6.77
C LYS A 9 -10.70 1.92 6.18
N LYS A 10 -9.87 2.42 5.27
CA LYS A 10 -8.82 1.63 4.63
C LYS A 10 -7.53 2.41 4.49
N SER A 11 -6.41 1.72 4.60
CA SER A 11 -5.10 2.30 4.35
C SER A 11 -4.11 1.27 3.85
N ILE A 12 -3.10 1.73 3.11
CA ILE A 12 -1.95 0.93 2.73
C ILE A 12 -0.69 1.65 3.18
N GLU A 13 0.22 0.95 3.87
CA GLU A 13 1.60 1.40 4.08
C GLU A 13 2.53 0.45 3.33
N ALA A 14 3.20 0.95 2.29
CA ALA A 14 4.15 0.19 1.50
C ALA A 14 5.56 0.74 1.66
N ARG A 15 6.47 -0.11 2.12
CA ARG A 15 7.90 0.16 2.19
C ARG A 15 8.57 -0.35 0.93
N THR A 16 9.24 0.56 0.26
CA THR A 16 9.80 0.35 -1.08
C THR A 16 11.25 0.80 -1.11
N ASN A 17 12.07 0.14 -1.92
CA ASN A 17 13.43 0.59 -2.21
C ASN A 17 13.43 1.57 -3.41
N ASP A 18 14.59 2.15 -3.69
CA ASP A 18 14.76 3.14 -4.77
C ASP A 18 14.51 2.54 -6.16
N ASN A 19 14.65 1.21 -6.30
CA ASN A 19 14.34 0.47 -7.52
C ASN A 19 12.83 0.19 -7.69
N GLY A 20 11.96 0.75 -6.84
CA GLY A 20 10.51 0.58 -6.92
C GLY A 20 10.00 -0.80 -6.49
N ARG A 21 10.82 -1.62 -5.85
CA ARG A 21 10.44 -2.93 -5.30
C ARG A 21 9.92 -2.76 -3.88
N THR A 22 8.79 -3.40 -3.57
CA THR A 22 8.24 -3.43 -2.20
C THR A 22 8.87 -4.59 -1.44
N TRP A 23 9.18 -4.35 -0.17
CA TRP A 23 9.65 -5.41 0.74
C TRP A 23 8.69 -5.62 1.92
N SER A 24 7.83 -4.65 2.21
CA SER A 24 6.75 -4.78 3.19
C SER A 24 5.57 -3.93 2.78
N VAL A 25 4.37 -4.50 2.80
CA VAL A 25 3.12 -3.82 2.49
C VAL A 25 2.11 -4.20 3.56
N LYS A 26 1.49 -3.21 4.19
CA LYS A 26 0.44 -3.38 5.19
C LYS A 26 -0.85 -2.81 4.64
N LEU A 27 -1.84 -3.66 4.38
CA LEU A 27 -3.19 -3.27 4.00
C LEU A 27 -4.09 -3.36 5.23
N PHE A 28 -4.66 -2.24 5.65
CA PHE A 28 -5.73 -2.19 6.63
C PHE A 28 -7.06 -1.98 5.90
N GLU A 29 -8.03 -2.84 6.16
CA GLU A 29 -9.39 -2.71 5.63
C GLU A 29 -10.41 -3.08 6.70
N GLY A 30 -11.20 -2.09 7.15
CA GLY A 30 -12.36 -2.33 8.01
C GLY A 30 -12.06 -3.05 9.34
N GLY A 31 -10.87 -2.85 9.91
CA GLY A 31 -10.43 -3.55 11.14
C GLY A 31 -9.55 -4.78 10.90
N ARG A 32 -9.38 -5.22 9.64
CA ARG A 32 -8.49 -6.32 9.28
C ARG A 32 -7.16 -5.80 8.75
N LEU A 33 -6.06 -6.23 9.35
CA LEU A 33 -4.71 -6.01 8.84
C LEU A 33 -4.26 -7.23 8.02
N THR A 34 -3.79 -6.98 6.80
CA THR A 34 -3.15 -7.99 5.95
C THR A 34 -1.77 -7.50 5.56
N GLU A 35 -0.76 -8.34 5.75
CA GLU A 35 0.63 -8.02 5.44
C GLU A 35 1.10 -8.83 4.23
N TYR A 36 1.73 -8.15 3.28
CA TYR A 36 2.33 -8.75 2.11
C TYR A 36 3.83 -8.44 2.08
N THR A 37 4.61 -9.39 1.58
CA THR A 37 6.05 -9.24 1.34
C THR A 37 6.33 -9.46 -0.14
N GLY A 38 7.22 -8.63 -0.70
CA GLY A 38 7.48 -8.62 -2.14
C GLY A 38 6.43 -7.86 -2.95
N GLY A 39 6.74 -7.67 -4.23
CA GLY A 39 5.96 -6.89 -5.20
C GLY A 39 6.68 -5.62 -5.67
N THR A 40 5.91 -4.74 -6.31
CA THR A 40 6.36 -3.50 -6.94
C THR A 40 5.44 -2.35 -6.57
N VAL A 41 5.96 -1.13 -6.67
CA VAL A 41 5.17 0.10 -6.50
C VAL A 41 3.92 0.09 -7.39
N ALA A 42 4.05 -0.36 -8.65
CA ALA A 42 2.93 -0.41 -9.59
C ALA A 42 1.79 -1.31 -9.10
N GLU A 43 2.11 -2.45 -8.49
CA GLU A 43 1.11 -3.34 -7.90
C GLU A 43 0.41 -2.68 -6.69
N ILE A 44 1.14 -1.87 -5.91
CA ILE A 44 0.55 -1.12 -4.78
C ILE A 44 -0.34 0.00 -5.28
N ASP A 45 0.07 0.74 -6.31
CA ASP A 45 -0.76 1.78 -6.93
C ASP A 45 -2.06 1.18 -7.50
N ALA A 46 -1.96 0.02 -8.17
CA ALA A 46 -3.12 -0.70 -8.66
C ALA A 46 -4.04 -1.18 -7.51
N LEU A 47 -3.46 -1.69 -6.42
CA LEU A 47 -4.22 -2.09 -5.23
C LEU A 47 -4.91 -0.88 -4.59
N ALA A 48 -4.21 0.23 -4.41
CA ALA A 48 -4.79 1.45 -3.86
C ALA A 48 -5.96 1.96 -4.72
N ALA A 49 -5.79 1.99 -6.05
CA ALA A 49 -6.83 2.39 -6.98
C ALA A 49 -8.07 1.46 -6.89
N LYS A 50 -7.86 0.14 -6.81
CA LYS A 50 -8.94 -0.84 -6.63
C LYS A 50 -9.74 -0.61 -5.35
N HIS A 51 -9.08 -0.20 -4.28
CA HIS A 51 -9.71 0.10 -3.00
C HIS A 51 -10.14 1.59 -2.87
N GLN A 52 -10.12 2.35 -3.97
CA GLN A 52 -10.44 3.79 -4.01
C GLN A 52 -9.65 4.63 -2.99
N MET A 53 -8.43 4.21 -2.67
CA MET A 53 -7.53 4.93 -1.79
C MET A 53 -6.70 5.94 -2.58
N LYS A 54 -6.27 7.00 -1.91
CA LYS A 54 -5.39 8.03 -2.49
C LYS A 54 -4.05 8.02 -1.78
N LEU A 55 -3.00 8.30 -2.54
CA LEU A 55 -1.67 8.50 -1.98
C LEU A 55 -1.71 9.68 -1.00
N VAL A 56 -1.25 9.46 0.21
CA VAL A 56 -1.10 10.46 1.27
C VAL A 56 0.38 10.51 1.64
N GLY A 57 0.97 11.71 1.55
CA GLY A 57 2.40 11.95 1.79
C GLY A 57 2.75 11.84 3.26
#